data_AF-A0A1I1W2G5-F1
#
_entry.id   AF-A0A1I1W2G5-F1
#
_cell.length_a   1.000
_cell.length_b   1.000
_cell.length_c   1.000
_cell.angle_alpha   90.00
_cell.angle_beta   90.00
_cell.angle_gamma   90.00
#
_symmetry.space_group_name_H-M   'P 1'
#
loop_
_entity.id
_entity.type
_entity.pdbx_description
1 polymer ?
#
loop_
_entity_poly.entity_id
_entity_poly.type
_entity_poly.pdbx_seq_one_letter_code
_entity_poly.pdbx_strand_id
1 'polypeptide(L)'
;MLQEIYTELLKQYTDNKQHINECWKEIEAAYSSSSRHYHNLSHLENLVTQLSACRHDISDWNTILFSVFYHDIVYSVLNKDNEEKSAVLAEKRLITLSVPSVQIEKCKAQIIATKAHQSSNDPDTNLFTDADLSILGHSWSLYEHYYMQIRQEYSIYPDLVYNPGRKKVLHHFLQMERIYKTMPFYDKYELQARENLKRELDCMC
;
A
#
# COMPACT_ATOMS: atom_id res chain seq x y z
N MET A 1 -13.94 12.00 -1.05
CA MET A 1 -13.95 10.52 -1.11
C MET A 1 -13.13 9.88 0.00
N LEU A 2 -11.79 9.94 0.04
CA LEU A 2 -11.00 9.27 1.10
C LEU A 2 -11.37 9.71 2.53
N GLN A 3 -11.50 11.03 2.75
CA GLN A 3 -11.90 11.58 4.05
C GLN A 3 -13.26 11.03 4.50
N GLU A 4 -14.20 10.91 3.58
CA GLU A 4 -15.55 10.40 3.87
C GLU A 4 -15.48 8.92 4.24
N ILE A 5 -14.74 8.11 3.46
CA ILE A 5 -14.52 6.69 3.75
C ILE A 5 -13.90 6.49 5.13
N TYR A 6 -12.85 7.26 5.45
CA TYR A 6 -12.20 7.19 6.76
C TYR A 6 -13.11 7.67 7.89
N THR A 7 -13.90 8.71 7.65
CA THR A 7 -14.88 9.22 8.62
C THR A 7 -15.97 8.19 8.91
N GLU A 8 -16.53 7.54 7.89
CA GLU A 8 -17.53 6.49 8.06
C GLU A 8 -16.95 5.23 8.72
N LEU A 9 -15.68 4.91 8.47
CA LEU A 9 -14.97 3.86 9.21
C LEU A 9 -14.89 4.19 10.71
N LEU A 10 -14.42 5.38 11.07
CA LEU A 10 -14.22 5.76 12.48
C LEU A 10 -15.52 5.94 13.26
N LYS A 11 -16.62 6.34 12.60
CA LYS A 11 -17.95 6.42 13.23
C LYS A 11 -18.44 5.08 13.80
N GLN A 12 -17.90 3.96 13.34
CA GLN A 12 -18.23 2.63 13.91
C GLN A 12 -17.57 2.38 15.27
N TYR A 13 -16.58 3.19 15.66
CA TYR A 13 -15.79 3.00 16.87
C TYR A 13 -15.84 4.20 17.83
N THR A 14 -16.20 5.39 17.35
CA THR A 14 -16.34 6.58 18.21
C THR A 14 -17.36 7.58 17.64
N ASP A 15 -18.10 8.23 18.54
CA ASP A 15 -18.98 9.38 18.20
C ASP A 15 -18.26 10.74 18.32
N ASN A 16 -17.00 10.76 18.76
CA ASN A 16 -16.24 11.98 18.95
C ASN A 16 -15.76 12.56 17.61
N LYS A 17 -16.56 13.46 17.04
CA LYS A 17 -16.27 14.14 15.77
C LYS A 17 -14.92 14.88 15.75
N GLN A 18 -14.50 15.44 16.87
CA GLN A 18 -13.21 16.12 16.96
C GLN A 18 -12.07 15.11 16.78
N HIS A 19 -12.14 13.99 17.50
CA HIS A 19 -11.15 12.92 17.40
C HIS A 19 -11.07 12.34 15.98
N ILE A 20 -12.21 12.11 15.32
CA ILE A 20 -12.26 11.64 13.93
C ILE A 20 -11.52 12.61 12.99
N ASN A 21 -11.77 13.91 13.14
CA ASN A 21 -11.13 14.94 12.33
C ASN A 21 -9.62 15.03 12.60
N GLU A 22 -9.19 14.87 13.85
CA GLU A 22 -7.76 14.83 14.22
C GLU A 22 -7.06 13.61 13.61
N CYS A 23 -7.69 12.43 13.65
CA CYS A 23 -7.17 11.24 12.98
C CYS A 23 -7.07 11.44 11.46
N TRP A 24 -8.07 12.03 10.82
CA TRP A 24 -7.99 12.31 9.37
C TRP A 24 -6.85 13.26 9.04
N LYS A 25 -6.68 14.35 9.81
CA LYS A 25 -5.60 15.31 9.59
C LYS A 25 -4.22 14.67 9.73
N GLU A 26 -4.06 13.69 10.62
CA GLU A 26 -2.82 12.92 10.73
C GLU A 26 -2.53 12.11 9.45
N ILE A 27 -3.54 11.39 8.94
CA ILE A 27 -3.43 10.68 7.65
C ILE A 27 -3.09 11.67 6.53
N GLU A 28 -3.90 12.72 6.35
CA GLU A 28 -3.72 13.70 5.29
C GLU A 28 -2.33 14.34 5.33
N ALA A 29 -1.86 14.75 6.51
CA ALA A 29 -0.53 15.34 6.66
C ALA A 29 0.59 14.35 6.32
N ALA A 30 0.46 13.08 6.72
CA ALA A 30 1.46 12.05 6.44
C ALA A 30 1.64 11.82 4.93
N TYR A 31 0.53 11.70 4.19
CA TYR A 31 0.51 11.41 2.76
C TYR A 31 0.64 12.66 1.85
N SER A 32 0.63 13.87 2.41
CA SER A 32 0.77 15.13 1.65
C SER A 32 2.17 15.75 1.73
N SER A 33 3.16 15.03 2.27
CA SER A 33 4.54 15.50 2.32
C SER A 33 5.13 15.67 0.91
N SER A 34 5.89 16.75 0.69
CA SER A 34 6.48 17.07 -0.62
C SER A 34 7.50 16.04 -1.12
N SER A 35 8.02 15.18 -0.25
CA SER A 35 8.92 14.09 -0.62
C SER A 35 8.21 12.82 -1.11
N ARG A 36 6.88 12.76 -0.99
CA ARG A 36 6.06 11.60 -1.38
C ARG A 36 5.42 11.87 -2.74
N HIS A 37 6.04 11.35 -3.79
CA HIS A 37 5.58 11.52 -5.16
C HIS A 37 4.62 10.40 -5.59
N TYR A 38 4.84 9.17 -5.11
CA TYR A 38 3.97 8.02 -5.34
C TYR A 38 3.17 7.65 -4.09
N HIS A 39 3.82 7.55 -2.93
CA HIS A 39 3.19 7.09 -1.68
C HIS A 39 2.34 8.19 -1.01
N ASN A 40 1.39 8.75 -1.74
CA ASN A 40 0.55 9.88 -1.37
C ASN A 40 -0.95 9.49 -1.35
N LEU A 41 -1.84 10.47 -1.24
CA LEU A 41 -3.29 10.22 -1.17
C LEU A 41 -3.84 9.52 -2.43
N SER A 42 -3.29 9.76 -3.61
CA SER A 42 -3.72 9.08 -4.84
C SER A 42 -3.37 7.58 -4.84
N HIS A 43 -2.29 7.18 -4.17
CA HIS A 43 -2.00 5.76 -3.92
C HIS A 43 -3.09 5.11 -3.07
N LEU A 44 -3.51 5.77 -1.99
CA LEU A 44 -4.62 5.29 -1.16
C LEU A 44 -5.94 5.19 -1.95
N GLU A 45 -6.24 6.16 -2.80
CA GLU A 45 -7.41 6.12 -3.70
C GLU A 45 -7.38 4.92 -4.65
N ASN A 46 -6.21 4.59 -5.18
CA ASN A 46 -6.03 3.41 -6.01
C ASN A 46 -6.32 2.13 -5.21
N LEU A 47 -5.74 1.94 -4.03
CA LEU A 47 -6.00 0.76 -3.19
C LEU A 47 -7.48 0.60 -2.88
N VAL A 48 -8.14 1.68 -2.41
CA VAL A 48 -9.59 1.65 -2.09
C VAL A 48 -10.40 1.27 -3.32
N THR A 49 -10.05 1.79 -4.49
CA THR A 49 -10.75 1.51 -5.76
C THR A 49 -10.61 0.04 -6.15
N GLN A 50 -9.38 -0.52 -6.10
CA GLN A 50 -9.15 -1.93 -6.44
C GLN A 50 -9.85 -2.87 -5.46
N LEU A 51 -9.77 -2.58 -4.16
CA LEU A 51 -10.38 -3.39 -3.11
C LEU A 51 -11.91 -3.31 -3.12
N SER A 52 -12.47 -2.16 -3.51
CA SER A 52 -13.91 -2.01 -3.66
C SER A 52 -14.47 -2.89 -4.78
N ALA A 53 -13.69 -3.14 -5.84
CA ALA A 53 -14.10 -4.03 -6.93
C ALA A 53 -14.23 -5.50 -6.50
N CYS A 54 -13.45 -5.94 -5.50
CA CYS A 54 -13.54 -7.28 -4.90
C CYS A 54 -14.14 -7.27 -3.48
N ARG A 55 -14.93 -6.24 -3.15
CA ARG A 55 -15.50 -6.05 -1.80
C ARG A 55 -16.30 -7.25 -1.28
N HIS A 56 -16.87 -8.07 -2.16
CA HIS A 56 -17.63 -9.26 -1.81
C HIS A 56 -16.77 -10.43 -1.34
N ASP A 57 -15.49 -10.45 -1.70
CA ASP A 57 -14.51 -11.47 -1.31
C ASP A 57 -13.81 -11.14 0.02
N ILE A 58 -13.96 -9.91 0.51
CA ILE A 58 -13.31 -9.42 1.72
C ILE A 58 -14.17 -9.72 2.95
N SER A 59 -13.59 -10.45 3.90
CA SER A 59 -14.29 -10.85 5.13
C SER A 59 -14.38 -9.74 6.17
N ASP A 60 -13.31 -8.95 6.34
CA ASP A 60 -13.26 -7.83 7.28
C ASP A 60 -12.85 -6.54 6.58
N TRP A 61 -13.85 -5.85 6.03
CA TRP A 61 -13.66 -4.61 5.30
C TRP A 61 -13.08 -3.48 6.16
N ASN A 62 -13.48 -3.40 7.43
CA ASN A 62 -13.01 -2.32 8.31
C ASN A 62 -11.51 -2.48 8.58
N THR A 63 -11.04 -3.69 8.86
CA THR A 63 -9.62 -3.98 9.02
C THR A 63 -8.83 -3.66 7.76
N ILE A 64 -9.35 -4.04 6.58
CA ILE A 64 -8.73 -3.70 5.30
C ILE A 64 -8.59 -2.18 5.14
N LEU A 65 -9.64 -1.40 5.44
CA LEU A 65 -9.55 0.05 5.35
C LEU A 65 -8.50 0.62 6.32
N PHE A 66 -8.42 0.11 7.55
CA PHE A 66 -7.35 0.51 8.46
C PHE A 66 -5.97 0.22 7.87
N SER A 67 -5.75 -0.97 7.32
CA SER A 67 -4.49 -1.34 6.67
C SER A 67 -4.17 -0.40 5.50
N VAL A 68 -5.16 -0.05 4.66
CA VAL A 68 -5.00 0.92 3.57
C VAL A 68 -4.53 2.26 4.10
N PHE A 69 -5.21 2.86 5.08
CA PHE A 69 -4.82 4.19 5.57
C PHE A 69 -3.48 4.19 6.33
N TYR A 70 -3.11 3.08 6.97
CA TYR A 70 -1.94 3.03 7.84
C TYR A 70 -0.68 2.38 7.25
N HIS A 71 -0.72 1.59 6.17
CA HIS A 71 0.46 0.81 5.74
C HIS A 71 1.72 1.63 5.46
N ASP A 72 1.57 2.78 4.81
CA ASP A 72 2.67 3.70 4.48
C ASP A 72 2.59 5.02 5.26
N ILE A 73 1.86 5.05 6.37
CA ILE A 73 1.72 6.29 7.15
C ILE A 73 3.08 6.79 7.64
N VAL A 74 4.00 5.88 7.99
CA VAL A 74 5.41 6.17 8.20
C VAL A 74 6.17 5.75 6.94
N TYR A 75 6.83 6.71 6.29
CA TYR A 75 7.57 6.44 5.06
C TYR A 75 8.84 7.27 5.00
N SER A 76 9.97 6.61 4.75
CA SER A 76 11.25 7.22 4.45
C SER A 76 12.12 6.28 3.64
N VAL A 77 12.64 6.74 2.50
CA VAL A 77 13.54 5.98 1.62
C VAL A 77 14.92 5.67 2.25
N LEU A 78 15.20 6.21 3.44
CA LEU A 78 16.42 5.98 4.20
C LEU A 78 16.28 4.82 5.19
N ASN A 79 15.05 4.43 5.50
CA ASN A 79 14.73 3.45 6.53
C ASN A 79 14.27 2.12 5.89
N LYS A 80 14.50 1.03 6.61
CA LYS A 80 14.08 -0.33 6.22
C LYS A 80 12.98 -0.91 7.11
N ASP A 81 12.49 -0.11 8.04
CA ASP A 81 11.53 -0.47 9.08
C ASP A 81 10.26 0.40 9.01
N ASN A 82 9.93 0.88 7.80
CA ASN A 82 8.76 1.73 7.58
C ASN A 82 7.47 0.98 7.92
N GLU A 83 7.35 -0.26 7.44
CA GLU A 83 6.19 -1.13 7.67
C GLU A 83 6.01 -1.43 9.16
N GLU A 84 7.10 -1.77 9.87
CA GLU A 84 7.07 -1.98 11.31
C GLU A 84 6.66 -0.73 12.08
N LYS A 85 7.18 0.45 11.71
CA LYS A 85 6.81 1.73 12.34
C LYS A 85 5.36 2.11 12.04
N SER A 86 4.90 1.89 10.82
CA SER A 86 3.50 2.08 10.41
C SER A 86 2.57 1.16 11.21
N ALA A 87 2.91 -0.12 11.37
CA ALA A 87 2.14 -1.07 12.16
C ALA A 87 2.06 -0.68 13.65
N VAL A 88 3.17 -0.23 14.25
CA VAL A 88 3.19 0.29 15.63
C VAL A 88 2.34 1.56 15.77
N LEU A 89 2.39 2.47 14.79
CA LEU A 89 1.56 3.67 14.82
C LEU A 89 0.07 3.32 14.69
N ALA A 90 -0.27 2.40 13.77
CA ALA A 90 -1.62 1.89 13.61
C ALA A 90 -2.15 1.31 14.91
N GLU A 91 -1.40 0.39 15.54
CA GLU A 91 -1.75 -0.21 16.83
C GLU A 91 -2.11 0.84 17.88
N LYS A 92 -1.23 1.84 18.07
CA LYS A 92 -1.44 2.90 19.06
C LYS A 92 -2.74 3.69 18.79
N ARG A 93 -3.04 4.00 17.53
CA ARG A 93 -4.24 4.75 17.15
C ARG A 93 -5.49 3.90 17.31
N LEU A 94 -5.46 2.65 16.85
CA LEU A 94 -6.59 1.74 16.92
C LEU A 94 -6.95 1.34 18.36
N ILE A 95 -5.98 1.18 19.25
CA ILE A 95 -6.21 1.02 20.70
C ILE A 95 -6.95 2.23 21.27
N THR A 96 -6.54 3.45 20.90
CA THR A 96 -7.17 4.69 21.37
C THR A 96 -8.62 4.80 20.89
N LEU A 97 -8.91 4.27 19.71
CA LEU A 97 -10.24 4.19 19.12
C LEU A 97 -11.08 3.01 19.66
N SER A 98 -10.55 2.21 20.60
CA SER A 98 -11.22 1.01 21.14
C SER A 98 -11.59 -0.02 20.07
N VAL A 99 -10.81 -0.10 18.99
CA VAL A 99 -10.95 -1.15 17.97
C VAL A 99 -10.65 -2.52 18.61
N PRO A 100 -11.42 -3.58 18.29
CA PRO A 100 -11.16 -4.91 18.84
C PRO A 100 -9.73 -5.40 18.58
N SER A 101 -9.10 -6.01 19.59
CA SER A 101 -7.70 -6.47 19.52
C SER A 101 -7.43 -7.41 18.34
N VAL A 102 -8.39 -8.26 17.98
CA VAL A 102 -8.28 -9.17 16.82
C VAL A 102 -8.12 -8.40 15.51
N GLN A 103 -8.83 -7.28 15.33
CA GLN A 103 -8.70 -6.43 14.16
C GLN A 103 -7.38 -5.66 14.16
N ILE A 104 -6.92 -5.23 15.33
CA ILE A 104 -5.62 -4.54 15.49
C ILE A 104 -4.48 -5.47 15.06
N GLU A 105 -4.46 -6.71 15.55
CA GLU A 105 -3.44 -7.68 15.19
C GLU A 105 -3.49 -8.05 13.70
N LYS A 106 -4.70 -8.18 13.13
CA LYS A 106 -4.89 -8.42 11.69
C LYS A 106 -4.38 -7.24 10.85
N CYS A 107 -4.70 -6.00 11.23
CA CYS A 107 -4.20 -4.78 10.58
C CYS A 107 -2.67 -4.71 10.61
N LYS A 108 -2.05 -4.93 11.78
CA LYS A 108 -0.58 -4.98 11.91
C LYS A 108 0.02 -6.04 10.98
N ALA A 109 -0.53 -7.26 10.98
CA ALA A 109 -0.04 -8.34 10.13
C ALA A 109 -0.18 -8.01 8.63
N GLN A 110 -1.27 -7.36 8.22
CA GLN A 110 -1.47 -6.90 6.85
C GLN A 110 -0.46 -5.82 6.44
N ILE A 111 -0.20 -4.84 7.30
CA ILE A 111 0.83 -3.81 7.06
C ILE A 111 2.21 -4.45 6.94
N ILE A 112 2.59 -5.36 7.84
CA ILE A 112 3.89 -6.05 7.76
C ILE A 112 4.02 -6.88 6.48
N ALA A 113 2.93 -7.46 5.97
CA ALA A 113 2.94 -8.27 4.76
C ALA A 113 3.34 -7.49 3.51
N THR A 114 3.16 -6.15 3.46
CA THR A 114 3.58 -5.31 2.32
C THR A 114 5.10 -5.19 2.18
N LYS A 115 5.88 -5.64 3.17
CA LYS A 115 7.35 -5.61 3.09
C LYS A 115 7.92 -6.56 2.04
N ALA A 116 7.28 -7.72 1.87
CA ALA A 116 7.77 -8.79 1.00
C ALA A 116 6.70 -9.33 0.03
N HIS A 117 5.44 -8.91 0.20
CA HIS A 117 4.28 -9.34 -0.60
C HIS A 117 4.22 -10.86 -0.81
N GLN A 118 4.57 -11.63 0.23
CA GLN A 118 4.47 -13.08 0.21
C GLN A 118 3.02 -13.51 0.41
N SER A 119 2.67 -14.71 -0.07
CA SER A 119 1.37 -15.30 0.19
C SER A 119 1.12 -15.46 1.69
N SER A 120 -0.06 -15.03 2.13
CA SER A 120 -0.57 -15.20 3.49
C SER A 120 -1.62 -16.32 3.54
N ASN A 121 -1.76 -16.94 4.71
CA ASN A 121 -2.89 -17.83 5.00
C ASN A 121 -4.20 -17.07 5.25
N ASP A 122 -4.13 -15.75 5.48
CA ASP A 122 -5.31 -14.87 5.54
C ASP A 122 -5.66 -14.36 4.12
N PRO A 123 -6.83 -14.75 3.56
CA PRO A 123 -7.24 -14.33 2.22
C PRO A 123 -7.33 -12.81 2.07
N ASP A 124 -7.79 -12.10 3.10
CA ASP A 124 -7.92 -10.64 3.08
C ASP A 124 -6.54 -9.97 2.93
N THR A 125 -5.50 -10.49 3.59
CA THR A 125 -4.12 -10.01 3.40
C THR A 125 -3.68 -10.14 1.96
N ASN A 126 -3.98 -11.26 1.29
CA ASN A 126 -3.59 -11.45 -0.11
C ASN A 126 -4.29 -10.43 -1.03
N LEU A 127 -5.58 -10.16 -0.81
CA LEU A 127 -6.31 -9.12 -1.56
C LEU A 127 -5.71 -7.72 -1.31
N PHE A 128 -5.35 -7.41 -0.07
CA PHE A 128 -4.69 -6.15 0.29
C PHE A 128 -3.33 -5.99 -0.40
N THR A 129 -2.45 -6.98 -0.30
CA THR A 129 -1.12 -6.92 -0.93
C THR A 129 -1.19 -6.91 -2.46
N ASP A 130 -2.20 -7.58 -3.04
CA ASP A 130 -2.43 -7.53 -4.49
C ASP A 130 -2.91 -6.15 -4.95
N ALA A 131 -3.77 -5.49 -4.15
CA ALA A 131 -4.23 -4.14 -4.43
C ALA A 131 -3.09 -3.11 -4.35
N ASP A 132 -2.21 -3.25 -3.36
CA ASP A 132 -1.00 -2.44 -3.21
C ASP A 132 -0.06 -2.57 -4.45
N LEU A 133 0.11 -3.79 -4.97
CA LEU A 133 0.90 -4.05 -6.18
C LEU A 133 0.16 -3.80 -7.50
N SER A 134 -1.10 -3.39 -7.47
CA SER A 134 -1.93 -3.31 -8.68
C SER A 134 -1.36 -2.37 -9.75
N ILE A 135 -0.65 -1.31 -9.34
CA ILE A 135 -0.02 -0.36 -10.27
C ILE A 135 0.93 -1.06 -11.25
N LEU A 136 1.55 -2.17 -10.84
CA LEU A 136 2.49 -2.89 -11.69
C LEU A 136 1.82 -3.39 -12.97
N GLY A 137 0.56 -3.84 -12.89
CA GLY A 137 -0.21 -4.34 -14.03
C GLY A 137 -1.05 -3.31 -14.78
N HIS A 138 -0.92 -2.02 -14.50
CA HIS A 138 -1.63 -0.99 -15.26
C HIS A 138 -1.02 -0.78 -16.66
N SER A 139 -1.64 0.06 -17.50
CA SER A 139 -1.08 0.39 -18.81
C SER A 139 0.35 0.94 -18.69
N TRP A 140 1.17 0.73 -19.72
CA TRP A 140 2.56 1.24 -19.73
C TRP A 140 2.66 2.71 -19.34
N SER A 141 1.76 3.56 -19.86
CA SER A 141 1.75 5.00 -19.56
C SER A 141 1.57 5.32 -18.06
N LEU A 142 0.72 4.57 -17.36
CA LEU A 142 0.50 4.73 -15.93
C LEU A 142 1.67 4.14 -15.12
N TYR A 143 2.16 2.98 -15.54
CA TYR A 143 3.33 2.35 -14.95
C TYR A 143 4.59 3.22 -15.07
N GLU A 144 4.78 3.86 -16.23
CA GLU A 144 5.89 4.78 -16.49
C GLU A 144 5.87 5.97 -15.55
N HIS A 145 4.69 6.56 -15.37
CA HIS A 145 4.51 7.62 -14.39
C HIS A 145 4.84 7.15 -12.97
N TYR A 146 4.37 5.95 -12.59
CA TYR A 146 4.67 5.33 -11.31
C TYR A 146 6.18 5.19 -11.05
N TYR A 147 6.94 4.54 -11.94
CA TYR A 147 8.35 4.32 -11.64
C TYR A 147 9.16 5.63 -11.70
N MET A 148 8.72 6.63 -12.48
CA MET A 148 9.29 7.98 -12.45
C MET A 148 9.05 8.68 -11.12
N GLN A 149 7.85 8.55 -10.53
CA GLN A 149 7.56 9.07 -9.19
C GLN A 149 8.40 8.37 -8.14
N ILE A 150 8.56 7.04 -8.23
CA ILE A 150 9.49 6.30 -7.36
C ILE A 150 10.92 6.84 -7.51
N ARG A 151 11.39 7.10 -8.74
CA ARG A 151 12.72 7.72 -8.96
C ARG A 151 12.85 9.07 -8.25
N GLN A 152 11.79 9.89 -8.23
CA GLN A 152 11.76 11.18 -7.54
C GLN A 152 11.85 11.01 -6.01
N GLU A 153 11.14 10.06 -5.42
CA GLU A 153 11.24 9.78 -3.98
C GLU A 153 12.64 9.32 -3.55
N TYR A 154 13.31 8.56 -4.42
CA TYR A 154 14.69 8.10 -4.21
C TYR A 154 15.74 9.06 -4.78
N SER A 155 15.39 10.33 -5.06
CA SER A 155 16.29 11.34 -5.64
C SER A 155 17.56 11.61 -4.83
N ILE A 156 17.56 11.31 -3.53
CA ILE A 156 18.76 11.41 -2.68
C ILE A 156 19.86 10.43 -3.09
N TYR A 157 19.52 9.32 -3.74
CA TYR A 157 20.48 8.34 -4.20
C TYR A 157 20.89 8.65 -5.65
N PRO A 158 22.20 8.70 -5.96
CA PRO A 158 22.68 8.82 -7.34
C PRO A 158 22.33 7.54 -8.12
N ASP A 159 22.27 7.64 -9.45
CA ASP A 159 21.85 6.52 -10.32
C ASP A 159 22.72 5.27 -10.15
N LEU A 160 24.02 5.44 -9.85
CA LEU A 160 24.95 4.33 -9.58
C LEU A 160 24.52 3.47 -8.36
N VAL A 161 23.76 4.05 -7.43
CA VAL A 161 23.22 3.36 -6.25
C VAL A 161 21.75 2.97 -6.47
N TYR A 162 20.95 3.87 -7.04
CA TYR A 162 19.53 3.65 -7.29
C TYR A 162 19.27 2.53 -8.30
N ASN A 163 19.92 2.55 -9.49
CA ASN A 163 19.64 1.60 -10.57
C ASN A 163 19.87 0.15 -10.12
N PRO A 164 21.00 -0.23 -9.48
CA PRO A 164 21.16 -1.59 -8.97
C PRO A 164 20.13 -1.98 -7.91
N GLY A 165 19.74 -1.05 -7.04
CA GLY A 165 18.70 -1.26 -6.03
C GLY A 165 17.33 -1.52 -6.65
N ARG A 166 16.93 -0.68 -7.60
CA ARG A 166 15.66 -0.81 -8.32
C ARG A 166 15.63 -2.08 -9.17
N LYS A 167 16.70 -2.42 -9.89
CA LYS A 167 16.83 -3.69 -10.63
C LYS A 167 16.60 -4.91 -9.71
N LYS A 168 17.09 -4.89 -8.46
CA LYS A 168 16.83 -5.96 -7.49
C LYS A 168 15.35 -6.10 -7.14
N VAL A 169 14.63 -4.99 -6.95
CA VAL A 169 13.17 -5.00 -6.69
C VAL A 169 12.41 -5.56 -7.90
N LEU A 170 12.74 -5.12 -9.11
CA LEU A 170 12.11 -5.62 -10.33
C LEU A 170 12.35 -7.12 -10.53
N HIS A 171 13.59 -7.58 -10.32
CA HIS A 171 13.91 -9.01 -10.37
C HIS A 171 13.21 -9.82 -9.29
N HIS A 172 13.08 -9.29 -8.07
CA HIS A 172 12.35 -9.95 -7.00
C HIS A 172 10.92 -10.30 -7.42
N PHE A 173 10.17 -9.34 -7.96
CA PHE A 173 8.81 -9.59 -8.44
C PHE A 173 8.77 -10.52 -9.65
N LEU A 174 9.69 -10.37 -10.61
CA LEU A 174 9.75 -11.26 -11.78
C LEU A 174 10.06 -12.72 -11.43
N GLN A 175 10.78 -12.95 -10.33
CA GLN A 175 11.11 -14.28 -9.81
C GLN A 175 10.00 -14.94 -9.00
N MET A 176 8.98 -14.18 -8.58
CA MET A 176 7.81 -14.78 -7.94
C MET A 176 7.09 -15.71 -8.92
N GLU A 177 6.59 -16.84 -8.44
CA GLU A 177 5.70 -17.71 -9.22
C GLU A 177 4.45 -16.94 -9.66
N ARG A 178 3.88 -16.16 -8.74
CA ARG A 178 2.76 -15.24 -8.99
C ARG A 178 3.03 -13.90 -8.31
N ILE A 179 2.94 -12.79 -9.06
CA ILE A 179 2.99 -11.44 -8.50
C ILE A 179 1.69 -11.17 -7.74
N TYR A 180 0.56 -11.57 -8.31
CA TYR A 180 -0.75 -11.45 -7.67
C TYR A 180 -1.25 -12.81 -7.15
N LYS A 181 -1.65 -12.84 -5.89
CA LYS A 181 -1.88 -14.05 -5.09
C LYS A 181 -3.30 -14.56 -5.29
N THR A 182 -4.22 -13.64 -5.55
CA THR A 182 -5.65 -13.90 -5.72
C THR A 182 -6.00 -13.96 -7.20
N MET A 183 -7.01 -14.76 -7.56
CA MET A 183 -7.46 -14.89 -8.94
C MET A 183 -7.94 -13.57 -9.56
N PRO A 184 -8.75 -12.72 -8.88
CA PRO A 184 -9.23 -11.48 -9.47
C PRO A 184 -8.12 -10.52 -9.91
N PHE A 185 -7.02 -10.45 -9.16
CA PHE A 185 -5.87 -9.61 -9.50
C PHE A 185 -4.93 -10.30 -10.50
N TYR A 186 -4.71 -11.60 -10.35
CA TYR A 186 -3.86 -12.36 -11.26
C TYR A 186 -4.37 -12.33 -12.69
N ASP A 187 -5.65 -12.65 -12.91
CA ASP A 187 -6.25 -12.69 -14.24
C ASP A 187 -6.24 -11.30 -14.90
N LYS A 188 -6.33 -10.25 -14.09
CA LYS A 188 -6.39 -8.86 -14.55
C LYS A 188 -5.02 -8.24 -14.81
N TYR A 189 -4.01 -8.55 -13.99
CA TYR A 189 -2.79 -7.74 -13.91
C TYR A 189 -1.48 -8.51 -14.12
N GLU A 190 -1.45 -9.83 -13.93
CA GLU A 190 -0.18 -10.58 -13.90
C GLU A 190 0.62 -10.43 -15.19
N LEU A 191 -0.03 -10.62 -16.35
CA LEU A 191 0.64 -10.57 -17.66
C LEU A 191 1.23 -9.17 -17.89
N GLN A 192 0.41 -8.13 -17.74
CA GLN A 192 0.81 -6.75 -17.97
C GLN A 192 1.91 -6.31 -16.97
N ALA A 193 1.84 -6.77 -15.71
CA ALA A 193 2.85 -6.47 -14.71
C ALA A 193 4.22 -7.02 -15.10
N ARG A 194 4.27 -8.26 -15.58
CA ARG A 194 5.52 -8.88 -16.04
C ARG A 194 6.09 -8.16 -17.26
N GLU A 195 5.25 -7.73 -18.19
CA GLU A 195 5.67 -6.92 -19.34
C GLU A 195 6.25 -5.56 -18.91
N ASN A 196 5.57 -4.86 -18.02
CA ASN A 196 5.99 -3.57 -17.51
C ASN A 196 7.32 -3.65 -16.76
N LEU A 197 7.45 -4.61 -15.83
CA LEU A 197 8.68 -4.83 -15.06
C LEU A 197 9.88 -5.14 -15.97
N LYS A 198 9.70 -5.98 -17.01
CA LYS A 198 10.74 -6.28 -18.00
C LYS A 198 11.10 -5.05 -18.82
N ARG A 199 10.11 -4.30 -19.29
CA ARG A 199 10.35 -3.10 -20.07
C ARG A 199 11.06 -2.00 -19.26
N GLU A 200 10.75 -1.85 -17.98
CA GLU A 200 11.51 -0.94 -17.09
C GLU A 200 12.97 -1.39 -16.97
N LEU A 201 13.22 -2.70 -16.79
CA LEU A 201 14.58 -3.24 -16.74
C LEU A 201 15.38 -2.91 -18.02
N ASP A 202 14.76 -3.06 -19.19
CA ASP A 202 15.41 -2.79 -20.48
C ASP A 202 15.71 -1.30 -20.69
N CYS A 203 14.90 -0.41 -20.10
CA CYS A 203 15.11 1.04 -20.14
C CYS A 203 16.19 1.54 -19.16
N MET A 204 16.62 0.71 -18.19
CA MET A 204 17.60 1.10 -17.19
C MET A 204 19.03 0.77 -17.62
N CYS A 205 19.77 1.78 -18.07
CA CYS A 205 21.24 1.72 -18.25
C CYS A 205 21.94 1.32 -16.93
#